data_AF-A0A6N8DRZ3-F1
#
_entry.id   AF-A0A6N8DRZ3-F1
#
_cell.length_a   1.000
_cell.length_b   1.000
_cell.length_c   1.000
_cell.angle_alpha   90.00
_cell.angle_beta   90.00
_cell.angle_gamma   90.00
#
_symmetry.space_group_name_H-M   'P 1'
#
loop_
_entity.id
_entity.type
_entity.pdbx_description
1 polymer ?
#
loop_
_entity_poly.entity_id
_entity_poly.type
_entity_poly.pdbx_seq_one_letter_code
_entity_poly.pdbx_strand_id
1 'polypeptide(L)'
;MTTFSRGHAKSPTVAAEIFRMRPVLPILALLPCVALSPGALAAQTDLIAGCIPCHGLDGIGRDAEIPNLAGQNEAYLFNQLKAFRAGRRPHQEMQHMSRHMSDDEMTSLAAYFAQLPPR
;
A
#
# COMPACT_ATOMS: atom_id res chain seq x y z
N MET A 1 49.91 7.68 -33.29
CA MET A 1 48.67 7.41 -32.54
C MET A 1 47.86 8.71 -32.56
N THR A 2 47.24 9.04 -33.68
CA THR A 2 45.80 8.82 -33.95
C THR A 2 44.89 9.31 -32.82
N THR A 3 44.05 10.29 -33.18
CA THR A 3 42.63 10.43 -32.77
C THR A 3 42.40 10.91 -31.33
N PHE A 4 41.50 11.85 -30.97
CA PHE A 4 40.37 12.53 -31.61
C PHE A 4 39.85 13.52 -30.53
N SER A 5 39.87 14.83 -30.78
CA SER A 5 38.74 15.63 -31.26
C SER A 5 37.59 15.83 -30.26
N ARG A 6 37.44 17.08 -29.79
CA ARG A 6 36.24 17.94 -29.94
C ARG A 6 36.41 19.13 -28.98
N GLY A 7 36.55 20.38 -29.42
CA GLY A 7 35.86 21.02 -30.54
C GLY A 7 34.65 21.75 -30.00
N HIS A 8 34.89 22.90 -29.37
CA HIS A 8 33.86 23.89 -29.08
C HIS A 8 33.38 24.47 -30.42
N ALA A 9 32.14 24.15 -30.80
CA ALA A 9 31.50 24.77 -31.94
C ALA A 9 30.10 25.26 -31.54
N LYS A 10 29.91 26.55 -31.79
CA LYS A 10 28.72 27.36 -31.57
C LYS A 10 27.53 26.89 -32.42
N SER A 11 26.37 27.41 -32.00
CA SER A 11 25.18 27.84 -32.77
C SER A 11 23.99 26.89 -32.64
N PRO A 12 22.74 27.33 -32.89
CA PRO A 12 22.28 28.67 -33.26
C PRO A 12 21.12 29.22 -32.39
N THR A 13 20.94 30.53 -32.50
CA THR A 13 19.69 31.27 -32.32
C THR A 13 18.47 30.45 -32.75
N VAL A 14 17.61 30.08 -31.79
CA VAL A 14 16.30 29.50 -32.08
C VAL A 14 15.40 30.64 -32.53
N ALA A 15 15.21 30.72 -33.83
CA ALA A 15 14.24 31.56 -34.49
C ALA A 15 12.83 31.25 -33.97
N ALA A 16 12.04 32.30 -33.86
CA ALA A 16 10.63 32.29 -33.54
C ALA A 16 9.84 31.46 -34.57
N GLU A 17 9.55 30.20 -34.23
CA GLU A 17 8.52 29.41 -34.89
C GLU A 17 7.24 29.53 -34.07
N ILE A 18 6.40 30.43 -34.56
CA ILE A 18 4.97 30.61 -34.34
C ILE A 18 4.27 29.25 -34.30
N PHE A 19 4.21 28.66 -33.11
CA PHE A 19 3.44 27.47 -32.80
C PHE A 19 1.95 27.79 -32.97
N ARG A 20 1.44 27.53 -34.17
CA ARG A 20 0.03 27.61 -34.55
C ARG A 20 -0.75 26.64 -33.66
N MET A 21 -1.30 27.19 -32.57
CA MET A 21 -2.07 26.48 -31.56
C MET A 21 -3.23 25.73 -32.21
N ARG A 22 -3.18 24.39 -32.13
CA ARG A 22 -4.33 23.54 -32.45
C ARG A 22 -5.31 23.65 -31.28
N PRO A 23 -6.59 24.02 -31.47
CA PRO A 23 -7.52 24.12 -30.36
C PRO A 23 -7.77 22.71 -29.81
N VAL A 24 -7.21 22.43 -28.63
CA VAL A 24 -7.53 21.23 -27.85
C VAL A 24 -8.93 21.45 -27.28
N LEU A 25 -9.91 20.73 -27.82
CA LEU A 25 -11.26 20.64 -27.24
C LEU A 25 -11.13 20.18 -25.78
N PRO A 26 -11.76 20.86 -24.79
CA PRO A 26 -11.66 20.43 -23.40
C PRO A 26 -12.49 19.16 -23.24
N ILE A 27 -11.83 18.02 -23.11
CA ILE A 27 -12.46 16.83 -22.55
C ILE A 27 -12.69 17.17 -21.07
N LEU A 28 -13.91 17.59 -20.77
CA LEU A 28 -14.42 17.76 -19.42
C LEU A 28 -14.38 16.38 -18.75
N ALA A 29 -13.24 16.07 -18.14
CA ALA A 29 -13.04 14.84 -17.39
C ALA A 29 -13.93 14.91 -16.15
N LEU A 30 -15.06 14.20 -16.23
CA LEU A 30 -15.87 13.79 -15.07
C LEU A 30 -15.02 12.84 -14.23
N LEU A 31 -14.07 13.38 -13.46
CA LEU A 31 -13.47 12.63 -12.36
C LEU A 31 -14.59 12.37 -11.35
N PRO A 32 -14.95 11.10 -11.06
CA PRO A 32 -15.86 10.82 -9.97
C PRO A 32 -15.21 11.34 -8.69
N CYS A 33 -15.94 12.21 -7.99
CA CYS A 33 -15.56 12.69 -6.67
C CYS A 33 -15.68 11.50 -5.71
N VAL A 34 -14.61 10.69 -5.60
CA VAL A 34 -14.50 9.67 -4.56
C VAL A 34 -14.39 10.43 -3.25
N ALA A 35 -15.51 10.53 -2.53
CA ALA A 35 -15.55 11.10 -1.19
C ALA A 35 -14.84 10.14 -0.22
N LEU A 36 -13.51 10.28 -0.07
CA LEU A 36 -12.77 9.66 1.03
C LEU A 36 -13.30 10.25 2.34
N SER A 37 -14.08 9.47 3.06
CA SER A 37 -14.63 9.87 4.36
C SER A 37 -13.52 9.76 5.42
N PRO A 38 -13.22 10.83 6.21
CA PRO A 38 -12.15 10.81 7.21
C PRO A 38 -12.28 9.68 8.24
N GLY A 39 -13.52 9.27 8.55
CA GLY A 39 -13.80 8.20 9.51
C GLY A 39 -13.32 6.81 9.08
N ALA A 40 -13.26 6.53 7.77
CA ALA A 40 -12.78 5.24 7.28
C ALA A 40 -11.27 5.06 7.51
N LEU A 41 -10.50 6.16 7.39
CA LEU A 41 -9.07 6.14 7.64
C LEU A 41 -8.77 5.97 9.14
N ALA A 42 -9.51 6.68 10.01
CA ALA A 42 -9.36 6.56 11.47
C ALA A 42 -9.68 5.13 11.97
N ALA A 43 -10.78 4.54 11.50
CA ALA A 43 -11.13 3.17 11.83
C ALA A 43 -10.05 2.17 11.35
N GLN A 44 -9.52 2.36 10.14
CA GLN A 44 -8.43 1.52 9.62
C GLN A 44 -7.14 1.65 10.45
N THR A 45 -6.78 2.86 10.89
CA THR A 45 -5.61 3.06 11.76
C THR A 45 -5.79 2.40 13.13
N ASP A 46 -6.99 2.45 13.70
CA ASP A 46 -7.29 1.82 15.00
C ASP A 46 -7.20 0.29 14.91
N LEU A 47 -7.67 -0.30 13.79
CA LEU A 47 -7.56 -1.73 13.54
C LEU A 47 -6.11 -2.19 13.47
N ILE A 48 -5.26 -1.47 12.73
CA ILE A 48 -3.83 -1.76 12.62
C ILE A 48 -3.14 -1.60 13.98
N ALA A 49 -3.50 -0.56 14.74
CA ALA A 49 -2.98 -0.32 16.08
C ALA A 49 -3.22 -1.49 17.05
N GLY A 50 -4.32 -2.23 16.87
CA GLY A 50 -4.60 -3.45 17.65
C GLY A 50 -3.65 -4.62 17.38
N CYS A 51 -2.95 -4.65 16.25
CA CYS A 51 -2.05 -5.75 15.88
C CYS A 51 -0.60 -5.52 16.36
N ILE A 52 -0.19 -4.25 16.41
CA ILE A 52 1.17 -3.80 16.69
C ILE A 52 1.76 -4.30 18.02
N PRO A 53 1.02 -4.35 19.15
CA PRO A 53 1.58 -4.73 20.44
C PRO A 53 2.25 -6.11 20.46
N CYS A 54 1.78 -7.03 19.62
CA CYS A 54 2.37 -8.36 19.50
C CYS A 54 3.22 -8.46 18.23
N HIS A 55 2.68 -8.05 17.07
CA HIS A 55 3.29 -8.31 15.78
C HIS A 55 4.32 -7.25 15.34
N GLY A 56 4.53 -6.19 16.13
CA GLY A 56 5.47 -5.12 15.81
C GLY A 56 4.91 -4.07 14.85
N LEU A 57 5.50 -2.87 14.90
CA LEU A 57 5.15 -1.74 14.01
C LEU A 57 5.46 -2.04 12.53
N ASP A 58 6.51 -2.82 12.31
CA ASP A 58 6.98 -3.30 11.01
C ASP A 58 6.32 -4.61 10.60
N GLY A 59 5.39 -5.16 11.39
CA GLY A 59 4.81 -6.48 11.18
C GLY A 59 5.81 -7.62 11.41
N ILE A 60 6.92 -7.36 12.12
CA ILE A 60 7.93 -8.33 12.52
C ILE A 60 7.85 -8.56 14.03
N GLY A 61 7.43 -9.77 14.41
CA GLY A 61 7.35 -10.19 15.81
C GLY A 61 8.73 -10.13 16.49
N ARG A 62 8.73 -9.76 17.78
CA ARG A 62 9.97 -9.66 18.57
C ARG A 62 10.28 -10.95 19.35
N ASP A 63 9.25 -11.74 19.63
CA ASP A 63 9.35 -13.04 20.28
C ASP A 63 9.17 -14.17 19.27
N ALA A 64 9.83 -15.31 19.49
CA ALA A 64 9.79 -16.46 18.59
C ALA A 64 8.39 -17.07 18.43
N GLU A 65 7.51 -16.89 19.43
CA GLU A 65 6.13 -17.38 19.41
C GLU A 65 5.20 -16.44 18.63
N ILE A 66 5.60 -15.20 18.38
CA ILE A 66 4.80 -14.23 17.63
C ILE A 66 5.23 -14.23 16.16
N PRO A 67 4.38 -14.68 15.23
CA PRO A 67 4.74 -14.77 13.84
C PRO A 67 4.83 -13.39 13.19
N ASN A 68 5.70 -13.30 12.17
CA ASN A 68 5.77 -12.14 11.29
C ASN A 68 4.54 -12.10 10.38
N LEU A 69 3.97 -10.90 10.25
CA LEU A 69 2.89 -10.61 9.31
C LEU A 69 3.42 -9.93 8.03
N ALA A 70 4.54 -9.24 8.14
CA ALA A 70 5.12 -8.44 7.07
C ALA A 70 5.46 -9.27 5.83
N GLY A 71 4.98 -8.83 4.67
CA GLY A 71 5.24 -9.46 3.38
C GLY A 71 4.59 -10.85 3.22
N GLN A 72 3.73 -11.25 4.15
CA GLN A 72 3.01 -12.51 4.05
C GLN A 72 1.93 -12.43 2.95
N ASN A 73 1.58 -13.56 2.36
CA ASN A 73 0.52 -13.61 1.35
C ASN A 73 -0.81 -13.07 1.91
N GLU A 74 -1.41 -12.11 1.21
CA GLU A 74 -2.65 -11.46 1.61
C GLU A 74 -3.80 -12.46 1.83
N ALA A 75 -4.03 -13.36 0.86
CA ALA A 75 -5.08 -14.36 0.97
C ALA A 75 -4.84 -15.32 2.14
N TYR A 76 -3.58 -15.65 2.44
CA TYR A 76 -3.24 -16.42 3.62
C TYR A 76 -3.61 -15.67 4.90
N LEU A 77 -3.21 -14.41 5.06
CA LEU A 77 -3.52 -13.60 6.24
C LEU A 77 -5.03 -13.50 6.48
N PHE A 78 -5.79 -13.18 5.44
CA PHE A 78 -7.25 -13.12 5.48
C PHE A 78 -7.86 -14.45 5.95
N ASN A 79 -7.41 -15.56 5.36
CA ASN A 79 -7.91 -16.88 5.71
C ASN A 79 -7.55 -17.29 7.14
N GLN A 80 -6.39 -16.86 7.67
CA GLN A 80 -6.03 -17.09 9.06
C GLN A 80 -6.95 -16.33 10.02
N LEU A 81 -7.20 -15.04 9.76
CA LEU A 81 -8.15 -14.26 10.56
C LEU A 81 -9.55 -14.88 10.56
N LYS A 82 -10.03 -15.36 9.40
CA LYS A 82 -11.30 -16.10 9.33
C LYS A 82 -11.27 -17.44 10.06
N ALA A 83 -10.14 -18.14 10.02
CA ALA A 83 -9.99 -19.41 10.73
C ALA A 83 -9.98 -19.22 12.26
N PHE A 84 -9.35 -18.15 12.75
CA PHE A 84 -9.43 -17.76 14.16
C PHE A 84 -10.86 -17.38 14.54
N ARG A 85 -11.51 -16.46 13.82
CA ARG A 85 -12.90 -16.05 14.11
C ARG A 85 -13.87 -17.24 14.16
N ALA A 86 -13.69 -18.21 13.27
CA ALA A 86 -14.52 -19.41 13.20
C ALA A 86 -14.12 -20.52 14.21
N GLY A 87 -13.07 -20.32 15.01
CA GLY A 87 -12.54 -21.34 15.93
C GLY A 87 -11.87 -22.53 15.24
N ARG A 88 -11.73 -22.53 13.90
CA ARG A 88 -11.06 -23.59 13.13
C ARG A 88 -9.55 -23.62 13.35
N ARG A 89 -8.98 -22.47 13.72
CA ARG A 89 -7.60 -22.36 14.21
C ARG A 89 -7.66 -21.98 15.70
N PRO A 90 -7.22 -22.87 16.62
CA PRO A 90 -7.26 -22.60 18.04
C PRO A 90 -6.13 -21.63 18.45
N HIS A 91 -6.49 -20.48 19.01
CA HIS A 91 -5.58 -19.52 19.67
C HIS A 91 -6.41 -18.48 20.41
N GLN A 92 -6.30 -18.38 21.72
CA GLN A 92 -7.24 -17.59 22.54
C GLN A 92 -7.20 -16.10 22.19
N GLU A 93 -6.01 -15.54 22.06
CA GLU A 93 -5.72 -14.14 21.79
C GLU A 93 -6.19 -13.76 20.39
N MET A 94 -5.83 -14.54 19.36
CA MET A 94 -6.25 -14.25 18.00
C MET A 94 -7.74 -14.49 17.76
N GLN A 95 -8.37 -15.42 18.48
CA GLN A 95 -9.83 -15.53 18.53
C GLN A 95 -10.46 -14.29 19.16
N HIS A 96 -9.91 -13.82 20.28
CA HIS A 96 -10.36 -12.59 20.92
C HIS A 96 -10.26 -11.42 19.93
N MET A 97 -9.15 -11.25 19.23
CA MET A 97 -8.96 -10.16 18.26
C MET A 97 -9.93 -10.25 17.08
N SER A 98 -10.11 -11.44 16.50
CA SER A 98 -10.86 -11.60 15.25
C SER A 98 -12.38 -11.72 15.42
N ARG A 99 -12.90 -11.98 16.64
CA ARG A 99 -14.32 -12.30 16.85
C ARG A 99 -15.30 -11.20 16.43
N HIS A 100 -14.88 -9.94 16.44
CA HIS A 100 -15.71 -8.79 16.11
C HIS A 100 -15.35 -8.12 14.78
N MET A 101 -14.33 -8.63 14.08
CA MET A 101 -13.93 -8.10 12.78
C MET A 101 -14.89 -8.55 11.69
N SER A 102 -15.31 -7.61 10.85
CA SER A 102 -15.96 -7.85 9.57
C SER A 102 -14.98 -8.40 8.52
N ASP A 103 -15.50 -8.97 7.44
CA ASP A 103 -14.65 -9.48 6.34
C ASP A 103 -13.88 -8.35 5.64
N ASP A 104 -14.45 -7.13 5.58
CA ASP A 104 -13.79 -5.96 4.98
C ASP A 104 -12.60 -5.50 5.84
N GLU A 105 -12.75 -5.49 7.17
CA GLU A 105 -11.65 -5.17 8.09
C GLU A 105 -10.54 -6.21 8.02
N MET A 106 -10.88 -7.50 7.95
CA MET A 106 -9.88 -8.56 7.76
C MET A 106 -9.15 -8.44 6.42
N THR A 107 -9.87 -8.10 5.35
CA THR A 107 -9.28 -7.87 4.02
C THR A 107 -8.33 -6.68 4.06
N SER A 108 -8.75 -5.58 4.69
CA SER A 108 -7.92 -4.39 4.87
C SER A 108 -6.63 -4.69 5.65
N LEU A 109 -6.71 -5.44 6.75
CA LEU A 109 -5.53 -5.82 7.54
C LEU A 109 -4.59 -6.71 6.75
N ALA A 110 -5.15 -7.71 6.04
CA ALA A 110 -4.37 -8.61 5.20
C ALA A 110 -3.62 -7.85 4.10
N ALA A 111 -4.31 -6.94 3.40
CA ALA A 111 -3.72 -6.12 2.34
C ALA A 111 -2.61 -5.20 2.89
N TYR A 112 -2.80 -4.62 4.08
CA TYR A 112 -1.82 -3.77 4.73
C TYR A 112 -0.52 -4.53 5.04
N PHE A 113 -0.61 -5.64 5.79
CA PHE A 113 0.58 -6.39 6.22
C PHE A 113 1.31 -7.08 5.06
N ALA A 114 0.58 -7.51 4.03
CA ALA A 114 1.16 -8.11 2.83
C ALA A 114 2.07 -7.16 2.04
N GLN A 115 1.85 -5.84 2.15
CA GLN A 115 2.64 -4.82 1.46
C GLN A 115 3.90 -4.39 2.24
N LEU A 116 4.04 -4.81 3.50
CA LEU A 116 5.23 -4.50 4.29
C LEU A 116 6.44 -5.32 3.78
N PRO A 117 7.67 -4.81 3.92
CA PRO A 117 8.88 -5.55 3.58
C PRO A 117 8.96 -6.86 4.40
N PRO A 118 9.19 -8.03 3.77
CA PRO A 118 9.37 -9.27 4.50
C PRO A 118 10.68 -9.26 5.32
N ARG A 119 10.73 -10.13 6.35
CA ARG A 119 11.93 -10.36 7.17
C ARG A 119 12.97 -11.21 6.44
#